data_AF-A0A7W6XM40-F1
#
_entry.id   AF-A0A7W6XM40-F1
#
_cell.length_a   1.000
_cell.length_b   1.000
_cell.length_c   1.000
_cell.angle_alpha   90.00
_cell.angle_beta   90.00
_cell.angle_gamma   90.00
#
_symmetry.space_group_name_H-M   'P 1'
#
loop_
_entity.id
_entity.type
_entity.pdbx_description
1 polymer ?
#
loop_
_entity_poly.entity_id
_entity_poly.type
_entity_poly.pdbx_seq_one_letter_code
_entity_poly.pdbx_strand_id
1 'polypeptide(L)'
;MRQSPSIVPLDRLDRDIYLVLEDFGAHAGCAWRETDEQDTDRDTVIRDLLSGQYAYPVRIVALNAIEGWSRDATGDIADALAERAARERLDLTPALEAFVQANASRPFTLQLALPLRGAA
;
A
#
# COMPACT_ATOMS: atom_id res chain seq x y z
N MET A 1 -39.46 -1.22 16.91
CA MET A 1 -38.35 -0.44 16.30
C MET A 1 -38.37 -0.71 14.81
N ARG A 2 -38.36 0.32 13.95
CA ARG A 2 -38.24 0.10 12.50
C ARG A 2 -36.78 -0.22 12.21
N GLN A 3 -36.52 -1.33 11.53
CA GLN A 3 -35.18 -1.71 11.12
C GLN A 3 -34.80 -0.85 9.92
N SER A 4 -33.64 -0.17 9.99
CA SER A 4 -33.11 0.55 8.83
C SER A 4 -32.66 -0.45 7.77
N PRO A 5 -32.85 -0.14 6.47
CA PRO A 5 -32.31 -0.96 5.40
C PRO A 5 -30.78 -1.04 5.51
N SER A 6 -30.22 -2.19 5.09
CA SER A 6 -28.76 -2.38 5.07
C SER A 6 -28.12 -1.36 4.15
N ILE A 7 -27.00 -0.78 4.60
CA ILE A 7 -26.13 0.07 3.79
C ILE A 7 -24.97 -0.71 3.16
N VAL A 8 -24.86 -2.00 3.47
CA VAL A 8 -23.87 -2.90 2.87
C VAL A 8 -24.29 -3.15 1.42
N PRO A 9 -23.44 -2.81 0.43
CA PRO A 9 -23.69 -3.16 -0.97
C PRO A 9 -23.81 -4.69 -1.08
N LEU A 10 -24.76 -5.22 -1.86
CA LEU A 10 -24.93 -6.68 -2.03
C LEU A 10 -24.41 -7.17 -3.39
N ASP A 11 -23.54 -6.40 -4.02
CA ASP A 11 -23.19 -6.50 -5.43
C ASP A 11 -21.67 -6.58 -5.65
N ARG A 12 -21.18 -5.96 -6.74
CA ARG A 12 -19.79 -5.97 -7.24
C ARG A 12 -18.69 -5.53 -6.26
N LEU A 13 -19.01 -5.22 -5.02
CA LEU A 13 -18.09 -4.85 -3.94
C LEU A 13 -17.79 -6.02 -2.99
N ASP A 14 -18.09 -7.27 -3.39
CA ASP A 14 -17.63 -8.49 -2.74
C ASP A 14 -16.14 -8.74 -2.99
N ARG A 15 -15.31 -7.84 -2.46
CA ARG A 15 -13.84 -7.90 -2.49
C ARG A 15 -13.25 -7.02 -1.40
N ASP A 16 -11.97 -7.27 -1.12
CA ASP A 16 -11.15 -6.35 -0.33
C ASP A 16 -10.79 -5.13 -1.19
N ILE A 17 -11.03 -3.95 -0.64
CA ILE A 17 -10.79 -2.65 -1.28
C ILE A 17 -9.70 -1.94 -0.50
N TYR A 18 -8.66 -1.52 -1.20
CA TYR A 18 -7.54 -0.77 -0.68
C TYR A 18 -7.61 0.68 -1.16
N LEU A 19 -7.63 1.61 -0.21
CA LEU A 19 -7.63 3.04 -0.47
C LEU A 19 -6.30 3.63 -0.02
N VAL A 20 -5.72 4.50 -0.86
CA VAL A 20 -4.44 5.15 -0.58
C VAL A 20 -4.70 6.63 -0.27
N LEU A 21 -4.26 7.04 0.92
CA LEU A 21 -4.14 8.44 1.31
C LEU A 21 -2.80 8.95 0.82
N GLU A 22 -2.82 10.03 0.06
CA GLU A 22 -1.62 10.66 -0.51
C GLU A 22 -1.49 12.11 -0.04
N ASP A 23 -0.26 12.56 0.22
CA ASP A 23 0.07 13.94 0.54
C ASP A 23 0.41 14.74 -0.71
N PHE A 24 -0.37 15.79 -0.98
CA PHE A 24 -0.16 16.71 -2.09
C PHE A 24 0.61 17.99 -1.68
N GLY A 25 1.19 17.98 -0.48
CA GLY A 25 2.02 19.04 0.05
C GLY A 25 1.23 20.12 0.80
N ALA A 26 1.96 21.05 1.43
CA ALA A 26 1.43 21.97 2.45
C ALA A 26 0.19 22.79 2.06
N HIS A 27 0.00 23.08 0.78
CA HIS A 27 -1.13 23.90 0.31
C HIS A 27 -2.38 23.07 -0.01
N ALA A 28 -2.22 21.80 -0.37
CA ALA A 28 -3.31 20.91 -0.77
C ALA A 28 -3.65 19.87 0.31
N GLY A 29 -2.69 19.53 1.16
CA GLY A 29 -2.82 18.55 2.23
C GLY A 29 -2.97 17.12 1.71
N CYS A 30 -3.47 16.24 2.57
CA CYS A 30 -3.69 14.83 2.21
C CYS A 30 -5.10 14.60 1.66
N ALA A 31 -5.21 13.77 0.63
CA ALA A 31 -6.50 13.32 0.10
C ALA A 31 -6.45 11.84 -0.30
N TRP A 32 -7.61 11.18 -0.22
CA TRP A 32 -7.79 9.83 -0.75
C TRP A 32 -7.72 9.89 -2.28
N ARG A 33 -6.87 9.06 -2.86
CA ARG A 33 -6.72 9.04 -4.31
C ARG A 33 -7.96 8.46 -4.97
N GLU A 34 -8.36 9.10 -6.06
CA GLU A 34 -9.33 8.54 -6.99
C GLU A 34 -8.68 7.31 -7.65
N THR A 35 -9.35 6.18 -7.51
CA THR A 35 -8.88 4.88 -8.00
C THR A 35 -10.04 4.24 -8.76
N ASP A 36 -9.76 3.65 -9.92
CA ASP A 36 -10.77 2.88 -10.64
C ASP A 36 -11.28 1.77 -9.72
N GLU A 37 -12.59 1.52 -9.77
CA GLU A 37 -13.24 0.52 -8.94
C GLU A 37 -12.57 -0.86 -9.05
N GLN A 38 -12.09 -1.23 -10.25
CA GLN A 38 -11.45 -2.53 -10.52
C GLN A 38 -9.98 -2.58 -10.07
N ASP A 39 -9.36 -1.43 -9.82
CA ASP A 39 -7.94 -1.30 -9.47
C ASP A 39 -7.73 -1.09 -7.96
N THR A 40 -8.72 -1.47 -7.14
CA THR A 40 -8.64 -1.32 -5.68
C THR A 40 -8.13 -2.57 -4.96
N ASP A 41 -7.73 -3.62 -5.66
CA ASP A 41 -7.19 -4.83 -5.03
C ASP A 41 -5.75 -4.63 -4.57
N ARG A 42 -5.29 -5.52 -3.68
CA ARG A 42 -3.96 -5.45 -3.07
C ARG A 42 -2.82 -5.44 -4.09
N ASP A 43 -2.87 -6.33 -5.08
CA ASP A 43 -1.78 -6.51 -6.02
C ASP A 43 -1.69 -5.34 -6.99
N THR A 44 -2.84 -4.79 -7.39
CA THR A 44 -2.93 -3.56 -8.17
C THR A 44 -2.37 -2.37 -7.42
N VAL A 45 -2.77 -2.15 -6.15
CA VAL A 45 -2.21 -1.05 -5.35
C VAL A 45 -0.69 -1.16 -5.21
N ILE A 46 -0.14 -2.35 -4.98
CA ILE A 46 1.32 -2.57 -4.92
C ILE A 46 1.98 -2.23 -6.25
N ARG A 47 1.43 -2.71 -7.37
CA ARG A 47 1.94 -2.40 -8.72
C ARG A 47 1.97 -0.89 -8.97
N ASP A 48 0.89 -0.20 -8.61
CA ASP A 48 0.72 1.22 -8.90
C ASP A 48 1.64 2.08 -8.02
N LEU A 49 1.83 1.71 -6.75
CA LEU A 49 2.86 2.28 -5.86
C LEU A 49 4.25 2.13 -6.47
N LEU A 50 4.64 0.92 -6.89
CA LEU A 50 5.95 0.67 -7.51
C LEU A 50 6.14 1.44 -8.82
N SER A 51 5.07 1.64 -9.60
CA SER A 51 5.11 2.42 -10.84
C SER A 51 5.19 3.93 -10.63
N GLY A 52 5.02 4.40 -9.39
CA GLY A 52 5.04 5.83 -9.04
C GLY A 52 3.74 6.57 -9.34
N GLN A 53 2.61 5.87 -9.50
CA GLN A 53 1.29 6.53 -9.62
C GLN A 53 0.88 7.29 -8.34
N TYR A 54 1.49 6.93 -7.21
CA TYR A 54 1.41 7.62 -5.94
C TYR A 54 2.78 8.24 -5.67
N ALA A 55 2.86 9.57 -5.66
CA ALA A 55 4.09 10.30 -5.40
C ALA A 55 4.46 10.26 -3.91
N TYR A 56 3.48 10.47 -3.02
CA TYR A 56 3.71 10.54 -1.57
C TYR A 56 2.62 9.80 -0.77
N PRO A 57 2.59 8.46 -0.81
CA PRO A 57 1.64 7.68 -0.02
C PRO A 57 1.90 7.89 1.48
N VAL A 58 0.82 8.05 2.24
CA VAL A 58 0.86 8.30 3.69
C VAL A 58 0.24 7.15 4.48
N ARG A 59 -0.92 6.67 4.03
CA ARG A 59 -1.68 5.63 4.72
C ARG A 59 -2.42 4.78 3.70
N ILE A 60 -2.55 3.49 4.00
CA ILE A 60 -3.35 2.57 3.21
C ILE A 60 -4.38 1.93 4.13
N VAL A 61 -5.66 2.06 3.77
CA VAL A 61 -6.77 1.44 4.50
C VAL A 61 -7.35 0.34 3.64
N ALA A 62 -7.51 -0.83 4.24
CA ALA A 62 -8.25 -1.94 3.65
C ALA A 62 -9.65 -1.98 4.26
N LEU A 63 -10.65 -2.32 3.45
CA LEU A 63 -12.00 -2.57 3.89
C LEU A 63 -12.66 -3.66 3.07
N ASN A 64 -13.63 -4.34 3.68
CA ASN A 64 -14.55 -5.23 3.02
C ASN A 64 -15.95 -4.94 3.56
N ALA A 65 -16.81 -4.39 2.70
CA ALA A 65 -18.15 -3.97 3.11
C ALA A 65 -19.07 -5.16 3.38
N ILE A 66 -18.90 -6.27 2.65
CA ILE A 66 -19.68 -7.51 2.81
C ILE A 66 -19.36 -8.19 4.12
N GLU A 67 -18.07 -8.33 4.42
CA GLU A 67 -17.59 -8.96 5.65
C GLU A 67 -17.64 -8.03 6.86
N GLY A 68 -17.89 -6.74 6.64
CA GLY A 68 -18.15 -5.76 7.69
C GLY A 68 -16.91 -5.31 8.46
N TRP A 69 -15.74 -5.27 7.82
CA TRP A 69 -14.50 -4.84 8.46
C TRP A 69 -13.77 -3.73 7.70
N SER A 70 -12.98 -2.96 8.44
CA SER A 70 -11.97 -2.04 7.92
C SER A 70 -10.76 -2.05 8.86
N ARG A 71 -9.55 -1.90 8.30
CA ARG A 71 -8.29 -1.85 9.05
C ARG A 71 -7.25 -0.96 8.38
N ASP A 72 -6.32 -0.48 9.17
CA ASP A 72 -5.08 0.10 8.67
C ASP A 72 -4.21 -1.04 8.08
N ALA A 73 -3.89 -0.94 6.79
CA ALA A 73 -3.08 -1.91 6.05
C ALA A 73 -1.70 -1.34 5.65
N THR A 74 -1.32 -0.18 6.19
CA THR A 74 -0.10 0.53 5.80
C THR A 74 1.15 -0.33 6.00
N GLY A 75 1.26 -1.01 7.15
CA GLY A 75 2.38 -1.92 7.43
C GLY A 75 2.40 -3.16 6.55
N ASP A 76 1.24 -3.80 6.37
CA ASP A 76 1.08 -4.99 5.52
C ASP A 76 1.50 -4.72 4.06
N ILE A 77 1.19 -3.53 3.55
CA ILE A 77 1.60 -3.11 2.20
C ILE A 77 3.06 -2.69 2.15
N ALA A 78 3.57 -1.99 3.17
CA ALA A 78 4.98 -1.63 3.25
C ALA A 78 5.89 -2.88 3.26
N ASP A 79 5.50 -3.92 4.02
CA ASP A 79 6.20 -5.21 4.02
C ASP A 79 6.13 -5.88 2.64
N ALA A 80 4.97 -5.87 1.99
CA ALA A 80 4.82 -6.47 0.65
C ALA A 80 5.62 -5.73 -0.43
N LEU A 81 5.68 -4.40 -0.36
CA LEU A 81 6.51 -3.56 -1.22
C LEU A 81 7.99 -3.88 -1.03
N ALA A 82 8.44 -3.97 0.22
CA ALA A 82 9.80 -4.33 0.57
C ALA A 82 10.20 -5.69 -0.01
N GLU A 83 9.37 -6.71 0.23
CA GLU A 83 9.60 -8.07 -0.26
C GLU A 83 9.63 -8.12 -1.80
N ARG A 84 8.73 -7.38 -2.46
CA ARG A 84 8.67 -7.33 -3.93
C ARG A 84 9.86 -6.60 -4.53
N ALA A 85 10.24 -5.44 -3.97
CA ALA A 85 11.41 -4.68 -4.41
C ALA A 85 12.70 -5.50 -4.27
N ALA A 86 12.89 -6.20 -3.15
CA ALA A 86 14.05 -7.06 -2.93
C ALA A 86 14.09 -8.25 -3.91
N ARG A 87 12.94 -8.90 -4.14
CA ARG A 87 12.81 -10.06 -5.03
C ARG A 87 13.07 -9.69 -6.49
N GLU A 88 12.53 -8.56 -6.94
CA GLU A 88 12.60 -8.12 -8.34
C GLU A 88 13.79 -7.18 -8.62
N ARG A 89 14.57 -6.80 -7.58
CA ARG A 89 15.69 -5.85 -7.64
C ARG A 89 15.27 -4.50 -8.23
N LEU A 90 14.14 -3.99 -7.75
CA LEU A 90 13.58 -2.71 -8.19
C LEU A 90 14.17 -1.57 -7.37
N ASP A 91 14.53 -0.49 -8.05
CA ASP A 91 14.87 0.78 -7.40
C ASP A 91 13.56 1.51 -7.04
N LEU A 92 13.38 1.81 -5.75
CA LEU A 92 12.23 2.57 -5.27
C LEU A 92 12.47 4.07 -5.44
N THR A 93 11.40 4.83 -5.64
CA THR A 93 11.50 6.29 -5.54
C THR A 93 11.86 6.68 -4.11
N PRO A 94 12.56 7.81 -3.88
CA PRO A 94 12.93 8.22 -2.51
C PRO A 94 11.74 8.34 -1.55
N ALA A 95 10.58 8.78 -2.07
CA ALA A 95 9.36 8.88 -1.29
C ALA A 95 8.81 7.50 -0.89
N LEU A 96 8.81 6.54 -1.82
CA LEU A 96 8.34 5.19 -1.56
C LEU A 96 9.30 4.41 -0.65
N GLU A 97 10.62 4.63 -0.77
CA GLU A 97 11.62 4.09 0.14
C GLU A 97 11.41 4.61 1.56
N ALA A 98 11.20 5.93 1.73
CA ALA A 98 10.89 6.52 3.03
C ALA A 98 9.58 5.97 3.62
N PHE A 99 8.56 5.78 2.78
CA PHE A 99 7.29 5.16 3.18
C PHE A 99 7.49 3.72 3.69
N VAL A 100 8.23 2.90 2.94
CA VAL A 100 8.53 1.51 3.34
C VAL A 100 9.33 1.49 4.64
N GLN A 101 10.37 2.31 4.75
CA GLN A 101 11.22 2.36 5.95
C GLN A 101 10.44 2.78 7.20
N ALA A 102 9.48 3.69 7.07
CA ALA A 102 8.71 4.19 8.20
C ALA A 102 7.61 3.21 8.67
N ASN A 103 7.11 2.35 7.78
CA ASN A 103 5.88 1.59 8.03
C ASN A 103 6.05 0.07 8.02
N ALA A 104 7.12 -0.47 7.40
CA ALA A 104 7.35 -1.90 7.37
C ALA A 104 7.52 -2.46 8.78
N SER A 105 6.79 -3.53 9.08
CA SER A 105 6.80 -4.21 10.38
C SER A 105 8.09 -5.01 10.56
N ARG A 106 8.73 -5.40 9.45
CA ARG A 106 10.03 -6.08 9.42
C ARG A 106 11.11 -5.08 9.02
N PRO A 107 12.27 -5.06 9.68
CA PRO A 107 13.35 -4.17 9.29
C PRO A 107 13.73 -4.45 7.82
N PHE A 108 13.60 -3.42 6.98
CA PHE A 108 14.07 -3.42 5.60
C PHE A 108 15.60 -3.50 5.60
N THR A 109 16.15 -4.70 5.83
CA THR A 109 17.57 -4.94 5.63
C THR A 109 17.80 -5.12 4.14
N LEU A 110 18.12 -4.01 3.45
CA LEU A 110 18.93 -4.08 2.24
C LEU A 110 20.22 -4.80 2.61
N GLN A 111 20.27 -6.11 2.41
CA GLN A 111 21.48 -6.88 2.61
C GLN A 111 22.44 -6.52 1.47
N LEU A 112 23.26 -5.50 1.70
CA LEU A 112 24.37 -5.15 0.83
C LEU A 112 25.24 -6.41 0.64
N ALA A 113 25.56 -6.72 -0.61
CA ALA A 113 26.42 -7.85 -0.94
C ALA A 113 27.73 -7.73 -0.14
N LEU A 114 28.00 -8.72 0.71
CA LEU A 114 29.24 -8.79 1.47
C LEU A 114 30.42 -8.82 0.47
N PRO A 115 31.50 -8.05 0.72
CA PRO A 115 32.67 -8.10 -0.14
C PRO A 115 33.22 -9.53 -0.14
N LEU A 116 33.29 -10.15 -1.32
CA LEU A 116 33.93 -11.44 -1.53
C LEU A 116 35.37 -11.31 -1.03
N ARG A 117 35.70 -12.03 0.05
CA ARG A 117 37.09 -12.16 0.50
C ARG A 117 37.89 -12.76 -0.64
N GLY A 118 38.84 -11.99 -1.17
CA GLY A 118 39.77 -12.44 -2.18
C GLY A 118 40.46 -13.72 -1.73
N ALA A 119 40.41 -14.74 -2.58
CA ALA A 119 41.29 -15.89 -2.49
C ALA A 119 42.70 -15.41 -2.88
N ALA A 120 43.63 -15.49 -1.93
CA ALA A 120 45.06 -15.48 -2.19
C ALA A 120 45.51 -16.92 -2.52
#